data_AF-A0A4Q3C0M4-F1
#
_entry.id   AF-A0A4Q3C0M4-F1
#
_cell.length_a   1.000
_cell.length_b   1.000
_cell.length_c   1.000
_cell.angle_alpha   90.00
_cell.angle_beta   90.00
_cell.angle_gamma   90.00
#
_symmetry.space_group_name_H-M   'P 1'
#
loop_
_entity.id
_entity.type
_entity.pdbx_description
1 polymer ?
#
loop_
_entity_poly.entity_id
_entity_poly.type
_entity_poly.pdbx_seq_one_letter_code
_entity_poly.pdbx_strand_id
1 'polypeptide(L)'
;MNKTVVIDIVGLSKSVIGEHTPFLQKYIAQKNITTIEPLLPAVTTSVQSAYVTGKWPVDNGIVGNGWYDRVDSEVKFWKQSNKLVQGEKIWDRAKKEDPAFTSAMMFWWYNMYATTDYSVTPRPNYLADGRKMPDCYSYPAELRDELQTKLGTFPLFQFWGPGANIKSSKWIAEASMYTDDLHNPTLTLIYLPHLDYCLQKFGTDISKISIQLKEIDALVEELVTFYEKKGAKIILLSEYGIAP
;
A
#
# COMPACT_ATOMS: atom_id res chain seq x y z
N MET A 1 -5.16 17.92 -13.78
CA MET A 1 -5.70 17.56 -12.44
C MET A 1 -4.72 18.00 -11.31
N ASN A 2 -5.06 17.88 -10.02
CA ASN A 2 -4.12 18.16 -8.92
C ASN A 2 -3.27 16.93 -8.58
N LYS A 3 -1.97 17.13 -8.32
CA LYS A 3 -1.11 16.06 -7.78
C LYS A 3 -1.66 15.54 -6.46
N THR A 4 -1.89 14.25 -6.34
CA THR A 4 -2.52 13.62 -5.17
C THR A 4 -1.74 12.37 -4.76
N VAL A 5 -1.51 12.21 -3.47
CA VAL A 5 -0.81 11.05 -2.91
C VAL A 5 -1.67 10.42 -1.83
N VAL A 6 -1.98 9.14 -2.01
CA VAL A 6 -2.72 8.32 -1.05
C VAL A 6 -1.73 7.42 -0.35
N ILE A 7 -1.53 7.66 0.95
CA ILE A 7 -0.66 6.86 1.80
C ILE A 7 -1.56 5.96 2.64
N ASP A 8 -1.64 4.69 2.23
CA ASP A 8 -2.38 3.66 2.94
C ASP A 8 -1.52 3.03 4.03
N ILE A 9 -1.90 3.28 5.27
CA ILE A 9 -1.25 2.80 6.48
C ILE A 9 -2.19 1.76 7.09
N VAL A 10 -2.02 0.50 6.69
CA VAL A 10 -2.88 -0.61 7.13
C VAL A 10 -2.83 -0.76 8.65
N GLY A 11 -3.99 -0.95 9.27
CA GLY A 11 -4.13 -1.07 10.72
C GLY A 11 -4.15 0.26 11.47
N LEU A 12 -3.83 1.40 10.83
CA LEU A 12 -3.89 2.73 11.46
C LEU A 12 -5.33 3.16 11.71
N SER A 13 -5.83 2.84 12.89
CA SER A 13 -7.12 3.29 13.38
C SER A 13 -6.98 4.39 14.43
N LYS A 14 -8.08 5.12 14.69
CA LYS A 14 -8.10 6.18 15.71
C LYS A 14 -7.67 5.70 17.11
N SER A 15 -7.85 4.41 17.41
CA SER A 15 -7.50 3.84 18.73
C SER A 15 -6.00 3.74 19.00
N VAL A 16 -5.17 3.79 17.95
CA VAL A 16 -3.70 3.71 18.07
C VAL A 16 -2.98 5.02 17.79
N ILE A 17 -3.72 6.08 17.44
CA ILE A 17 -3.18 7.44 17.30
C ILE A 17 -3.14 8.11 18.67
N GLY A 18 -1.96 8.55 19.11
CA GLY A 18 -1.77 9.17 20.42
C GLY A 18 -0.33 9.59 20.69
N GLU A 19 0.13 9.44 21.93
CA GLU A 19 1.45 9.87 22.42
C GLU A 19 2.63 9.34 21.57
N HIS A 20 2.49 8.16 20.99
CA HIS A 20 3.54 7.53 20.17
C HIS A 20 3.42 7.82 18.68
N THR A 21 2.46 8.66 18.28
CA THR A 21 2.30 9.16 16.92
C THR A 21 2.11 10.69 16.91
N PRO A 22 3.07 11.46 17.47
CA PRO A 22 2.92 12.91 17.64
C PRO A 22 2.77 13.67 16.32
N PHE A 23 3.45 13.24 15.24
CA PHE A 23 3.29 13.87 13.93
C PHE A 23 1.85 13.69 13.43
N LEU A 24 1.35 12.44 13.40
CA LEU A 24 0.00 12.14 12.95
C LEU A 24 -1.03 12.89 13.79
N GLN A 25 -0.88 12.91 15.12
CA GLN A 25 -1.80 13.62 16.01
C GLN A 25 -1.86 15.12 15.70
N LYS A 26 -0.71 15.76 15.46
CA LYS A 26 -0.64 17.17 15.07
C LYS A 26 -1.18 17.40 13.67
N TYR A 27 -0.84 16.52 12.72
CA TYR A 27 -1.23 16.63 11.33
C TYR A 27 -2.75 16.57 11.17
N ILE A 28 -3.39 15.58 11.79
CA ILE A 28 -4.84 15.42 11.69
C ILE A 28 -5.62 16.51 12.43
N ALA A 29 -5.07 17.10 13.50
CA ALA A 29 -5.72 18.20 14.22
C ALA A 29 -5.88 19.47 13.36
N GLN A 30 -5.11 19.59 12.29
CA GLN A 30 -5.16 20.71 11.33
C GLN A 30 -5.90 20.36 10.04
N LYS A 31 -6.44 19.14 9.93
CA LYS A 31 -7.04 18.59 8.70
C LYS A 31 -8.41 17.98 9.01
N ASN A 32 -9.08 17.52 7.96
CA ASN A 32 -10.35 16.81 8.10
C ASN A 32 -10.09 15.32 8.32
N ILE A 33 -10.80 14.73 9.28
CA ILE A 33 -10.80 13.29 9.53
C ILE A 33 -12.19 12.76 9.22
N THR A 34 -12.26 11.75 8.35
CA THR A 34 -13.51 11.04 8.05
C THR A 34 -13.34 9.57 8.44
N THR A 35 -14.33 9.03 9.14
CA THR A 35 -14.40 7.59 9.38
C THR A 35 -15.07 6.95 8.15
N ILE A 36 -14.41 5.96 7.55
CA ILE A 36 -14.99 5.15 6.48
C ILE A 36 -15.69 3.95 7.12
N GLU A 37 -16.90 3.63 6.67
CA GLU A 37 -17.56 2.39 7.06
C GLU A 37 -16.76 1.21 6.48
N PRO A 38 -16.23 0.30 7.32
CA PRO A 38 -15.35 -0.75 6.85
C PRO A 38 -16.12 -1.74 5.97
N LEU A 39 -15.46 -2.18 4.89
CA LEU A 39 -15.99 -3.25 4.05
C LEU A 39 -15.97 -4.58 4.79
N LEU A 40 -16.97 -5.43 4.53
CA LEU A 40 -16.99 -6.82 5.02
C LEU A 40 -16.77 -7.80 3.85
N PRO A 41 -15.73 -8.67 3.89
CA PRO A 41 -14.72 -8.79 4.94
C PRO A 41 -13.64 -7.70 4.90
N ALA A 42 -13.28 -7.19 6.08
CA ALA A 42 -12.28 -6.14 6.27
C ALA A 42 -10.86 -6.71 6.14
N VAL A 43 -10.48 -7.08 4.92
CA VAL A 43 -9.16 -7.61 4.58
C VAL A 43 -8.56 -6.87 3.40
N THR A 44 -7.24 -6.77 3.40
CA THR A 44 -6.43 -5.87 2.55
C THR A 44 -6.87 -5.84 1.10
N THR A 45 -6.90 -7.00 0.45
CA THR A 45 -7.16 -7.10 -0.99
C THR A 45 -8.57 -6.66 -1.37
N SER A 46 -9.59 -6.96 -0.54
CA SER A 46 -10.98 -6.55 -0.76
C SER A 46 -11.15 -5.05 -0.58
N VAL A 47 -10.55 -4.50 0.48
CA VAL A 47 -10.66 -3.08 0.84
C VAL A 47 -9.96 -2.21 -0.20
N GLN A 48 -8.71 -2.53 -0.56
CA GLN A 48 -7.98 -1.78 -1.60
C GLN A 48 -8.72 -1.82 -2.95
N SER A 49 -9.26 -2.99 -3.33
CA SER A 49 -10.02 -3.12 -4.58
C SER A 49 -11.28 -2.26 -4.57
N ALA A 50 -11.96 -2.15 -3.42
CA ALA A 50 -13.10 -1.27 -3.27
C ALA A 50 -12.70 0.21 -3.36
N TYR A 51 -11.59 0.62 -2.76
CA TYR A 51 -11.10 2.00 -2.84
C TYR A 51 -10.75 2.42 -4.26
N VAL A 52 -10.03 1.58 -5.02
CA VAL A 52 -9.58 1.96 -6.37
C VAL A 52 -10.70 1.90 -7.42
N THR A 53 -11.80 1.19 -7.15
CA THR A 53 -12.94 1.05 -8.08
C THR A 53 -14.17 1.86 -7.66
N GLY A 54 -14.30 2.21 -6.38
CA GLY A 54 -15.54 2.72 -5.80
C GLY A 54 -16.69 1.70 -5.82
N LYS A 55 -16.37 0.40 -5.87
CA LYS A 55 -17.33 -0.70 -6.01
C LYS A 55 -17.19 -1.73 -4.89
N TRP A 56 -18.30 -2.36 -4.52
CA TRP A 56 -18.32 -3.44 -3.54
C TRP A 56 -17.76 -4.75 -4.12
N PRO A 57 -17.37 -5.74 -3.29
CA PRO A 57 -16.86 -7.05 -3.74
C PRO A 57 -17.77 -7.78 -4.73
N VAL A 58 -19.10 -7.60 -4.60
CA VAL A 58 -20.09 -8.16 -5.53
C VAL A 58 -19.91 -7.66 -6.96
N ASP A 59 -19.36 -6.44 -7.13
CA ASP A 59 -19.17 -5.78 -8.42
C ASP A 59 -17.71 -5.82 -8.88
N ASN A 60 -16.75 -5.71 -7.96
CA ASN A 60 -15.32 -5.71 -8.29
C ASN A 60 -14.69 -7.12 -8.30
N GLY A 61 -15.41 -8.14 -7.83
CA GLY A 61 -15.02 -9.55 -7.86
C GLY A 61 -14.00 -9.97 -6.79
N ILE A 62 -13.49 -9.05 -5.96
CA ILE A 62 -12.49 -9.35 -4.94
C ILE A 62 -13.15 -9.49 -3.57
N VAL A 63 -13.30 -10.73 -3.12
CA VAL A 63 -14.02 -11.09 -1.89
C VAL A 63 -13.12 -11.37 -0.69
N GLY A 64 -11.80 -11.47 -0.87
CA GLY A 64 -10.86 -11.70 0.22
C GLY A 64 -9.42 -11.85 -0.25
N ASN A 65 -8.49 -11.99 0.72
CA ASN A 65 -7.05 -12.22 0.46
C ASN A 65 -6.78 -13.57 -0.21
N GLY A 66 -7.74 -14.48 -0.19
CA GLY A 66 -7.71 -15.73 -0.95
C GLY A 66 -9.08 -16.39 -0.99
N TRP A 67 -9.26 -17.26 -1.97
CA TRP A 67 -10.49 -18.04 -2.15
C TRP A 67 -10.21 -19.33 -2.94
N TYR A 68 -11.19 -20.23 -2.93
CA TYR A 68 -11.16 -21.42 -3.77
C TYR A 68 -11.40 -21.05 -5.23
N ASP A 69 -10.38 -21.23 -6.05
CA ASP A 69 -10.45 -21.05 -7.49
C ASP A 69 -11.07 -22.29 -8.13
N ARG A 70 -12.26 -22.15 -8.72
CA ARG A 70 -13.00 -23.27 -9.31
C ARG A 70 -12.43 -23.74 -10.65
N VAL A 71 -11.68 -22.91 -11.35
CA VAL A 71 -11.07 -23.29 -12.63
C VAL A 71 -9.92 -24.25 -12.36
N ASP A 72 -9.08 -23.91 -11.39
CA ASP A 72 -7.90 -24.70 -11.05
C ASP A 72 -8.16 -25.72 -9.92
N SER A 73 -9.33 -25.65 -9.26
CA SER A 73 -9.69 -26.46 -8.10
C SER A 73 -8.73 -26.34 -6.91
N GLU A 74 -8.20 -25.13 -6.68
CA GLU A 74 -7.18 -24.85 -5.67
C GLU A 74 -7.57 -23.65 -4.78
N VAL A 75 -7.18 -23.69 -3.50
CA VAL A 75 -7.22 -22.48 -2.66
C VAL A 75 -6.02 -21.60 -3.02
N LYS A 76 -6.29 -20.37 -3.46
CA LYS A 76 -5.26 -19.41 -3.88
C LYS A 76 -5.32 -18.16 -3.03
N PHE A 77 -4.19 -17.78 -2.47
CA PHE A 77 -4.01 -16.55 -1.71
C PHE A 77 -3.17 -15.55 -2.49
N TRP A 78 -3.34 -14.26 -2.17
CA TRP A 78 -2.43 -13.18 -2.57
C TRP A 78 -2.23 -13.12 -4.09
N LYS A 79 -3.33 -13.32 -4.84
CA LYS A 79 -3.33 -13.17 -6.29
C LYS A 79 -2.92 -11.74 -6.65
N GLN A 80 -2.12 -11.58 -7.70
CA GLN A 80 -1.50 -10.29 -8.05
C GLN A 80 -1.98 -9.68 -9.37
N SER A 81 -2.67 -10.45 -10.22
CA SER A 81 -3.12 -9.94 -11.53
C SER A 81 -4.23 -8.90 -11.37
N ASN A 82 -4.00 -7.67 -11.85
CA ASN A 82 -5.02 -6.60 -11.83
C ASN A 82 -6.27 -6.95 -12.65
N LYS A 83 -6.15 -7.86 -13.63
CA LYS A 83 -7.27 -8.33 -14.45
C LYS A 83 -8.37 -9.04 -13.64
N LEU A 84 -8.05 -9.48 -12.42
CA LEU A 84 -9.03 -10.07 -11.51
C LEU A 84 -9.96 -9.01 -10.90
N VAL A 85 -9.49 -7.77 -10.76
CA VAL A 85 -10.27 -6.66 -10.23
C VAL A 85 -11.19 -6.17 -11.35
N GLN A 86 -12.49 -6.42 -11.20
CA GLN A 86 -13.51 -5.97 -12.13
C GLN A 86 -13.88 -4.51 -11.88
N GLY A 87 -14.44 -3.87 -12.91
CA GLY A 87 -14.76 -2.44 -12.87
C GLY A 87 -13.61 -1.55 -13.33
N GLU A 88 -13.98 -0.31 -13.62
CA GLU A 88 -13.06 0.75 -13.99
C GLU A 88 -12.32 1.26 -12.75
N LYS A 89 -11.00 1.41 -12.85
CA LYS A 89 -10.18 1.92 -11.75
C LYS A 89 -10.08 3.43 -11.85
N ILE A 90 -9.82 4.06 -10.71
CA ILE A 90 -9.75 5.52 -10.60
C ILE A 90 -8.74 6.14 -11.58
N TRP A 91 -7.60 5.48 -11.83
CA TRP A 91 -6.61 5.95 -12.79
C TRP A 91 -7.06 5.78 -14.24
N ASP A 92 -7.81 4.73 -14.57
CA ASP A 92 -8.36 4.54 -15.93
C ASP A 92 -9.39 5.63 -16.24
N ARG A 93 -10.26 5.93 -15.27
CA ARG A 93 -11.23 7.04 -15.37
C ARG A 93 -10.50 8.37 -15.54
N ALA A 94 -9.52 8.65 -14.70
CA ALA A 94 -8.76 9.90 -14.74
C ALA A 94 -8.01 10.08 -16.07
N LYS A 95 -7.40 9.03 -16.62
CA LYS A 95 -6.72 9.05 -17.93
C LYS A 95 -7.68 9.33 -19.09
N LYS A 96 -8.94 8.90 -19.00
CA LYS A 96 -9.98 9.23 -20.00
C LYS A 96 -10.39 10.70 -19.96
N GLU A 97 -10.38 11.31 -18.78
CA GLU A 97 -10.72 12.73 -18.59
C GLU A 97 -9.54 13.64 -18.93
N ASP A 98 -8.32 13.21 -18.63
CA ASP A 98 -7.07 13.93 -18.89
C ASP A 98 -6.01 12.94 -19.41
N PRO A 99 -5.76 12.87 -20.73
CA PRO A 99 -4.77 11.95 -21.30
C PRO A 99 -3.34 12.16 -20.80
N ALA A 100 -3.02 13.33 -20.24
CA ALA A 100 -1.73 13.62 -19.62
C ALA A 100 -1.64 13.15 -18.16
N PHE A 101 -2.75 12.71 -17.55
CA PHE A 101 -2.77 12.13 -16.22
C PHE A 101 -1.83 10.92 -16.16
N THR A 102 -1.05 10.81 -15.09
CA THR A 102 -0.18 9.66 -14.85
C THR A 102 -0.37 9.13 -13.44
N SER A 103 -0.20 7.83 -13.24
CA SER A 103 -0.33 7.19 -11.93
C SER A 103 0.83 6.26 -11.58
N ALA A 104 1.15 6.21 -10.30
CA ALA A 104 2.09 5.28 -9.70
C ALA A 104 1.41 4.45 -8.61
N MET A 105 1.52 3.12 -8.68
CA MET A 105 0.97 2.18 -7.71
C MET A 105 2.10 1.44 -6.99
N MET A 106 2.41 1.89 -5.77
CA MET A 106 3.52 1.43 -4.96
C MET A 106 3.01 0.48 -3.87
N PHE A 107 3.16 -0.82 -4.11
CA PHE A 107 2.93 -1.93 -3.18
C PHE A 107 1.47 -2.18 -2.75
N TRP A 108 0.51 -1.48 -3.34
CA TRP A 108 -0.89 -1.89 -3.30
C TRP A 108 -1.07 -3.27 -3.96
N TRP A 109 -2.11 -4.02 -3.59
CA TRP A 109 -2.44 -5.34 -4.09
C TRP A 109 -3.13 -5.32 -5.45
N TYR A 110 -3.07 -6.45 -6.16
CA TYR A 110 -3.48 -6.58 -7.57
C TYR A 110 -2.74 -5.61 -8.48
N ASN A 111 -1.43 -5.52 -8.28
CA ASN A 111 -0.58 -4.55 -8.96
C ASN A 111 -0.05 -5.07 -10.30
N MET A 112 0.23 -6.37 -10.38
CA MET A 112 0.82 -6.96 -11.59
C MET A 112 -0.14 -6.77 -12.77
N TYR A 113 0.38 -6.21 -13.85
CA TYR A 113 -0.37 -5.92 -15.07
C TYR A 113 -1.53 -4.92 -14.87
N ALA A 114 -1.44 -4.04 -13.87
CA ALA A 114 -2.28 -2.86 -13.79
C ALA A 114 -1.99 -1.91 -14.96
N THR A 115 -2.95 -1.07 -15.31
CA THR A 115 -2.86 -0.05 -16.37
C THR A 115 -2.25 1.26 -15.90
N THR A 116 -1.69 1.30 -14.67
CA THR A 116 -0.97 2.44 -14.12
C THR A 116 0.35 2.64 -14.86
N ASP A 117 0.78 3.89 -15.04
CA ASP A 117 2.01 4.20 -15.77
C ASP A 117 3.26 3.65 -15.07
N TYR A 118 3.25 3.61 -13.73
CA TYR A 118 4.31 3.04 -12.90
C TYR A 118 3.73 2.14 -11.82
N SER A 119 4.37 1.00 -11.57
CA SER A 119 3.92 0.09 -10.52
C SER A 119 5.08 -0.71 -9.94
N VAL A 120 5.01 -1.00 -8.64
CA VAL A 120 5.95 -1.88 -7.95
C VAL A 120 5.21 -2.71 -6.92
N THR A 121 5.49 -4.01 -6.80
CA THR A 121 4.85 -4.90 -5.82
C THR A 121 5.77 -6.04 -5.39
N PRO A 122 5.58 -6.66 -4.21
CA PRO A 122 6.37 -7.80 -3.80
C PRO A 122 6.22 -8.98 -4.77
N ARG A 123 7.33 -9.54 -5.24
CA ARG A 123 7.32 -10.71 -6.12
C ARG A 123 8.58 -11.54 -5.88
N PRO A 124 8.55 -12.58 -5.01
CA PRO A 124 9.69 -13.45 -4.83
C PRO A 124 10.07 -14.20 -6.10
N ASN A 125 11.36 -14.49 -6.24
CA ASN A 125 11.85 -15.47 -7.21
C ASN A 125 11.95 -16.85 -6.56
N TYR A 126 11.38 -17.83 -7.24
CA TYR A 126 11.50 -19.24 -6.87
C TYR A 126 12.56 -19.86 -7.76
N LEU A 127 13.73 -20.14 -7.18
CA LEU A 127 14.86 -20.72 -7.89
C LEU A 127 14.65 -22.22 -8.06
N ALA A 128 15.31 -22.80 -9.07
CA ALA A 128 15.23 -24.25 -9.36
C ALA A 128 15.71 -25.12 -8.19
N ASP A 129 16.55 -24.59 -7.30
CA ASP A 129 17.02 -25.25 -6.08
C ASP A 129 16.05 -25.14 -4.89
N GLY A 130 14.82 -24.65 -5.13
CA GLY A 130 13.76 -24.53 -4.14
C GLY A 130 13.88 -23.29 -3.24
N ARG A 131 14.92 -22.46 -3.40
CA ARG A 131 15.05 -21.22 -2.62
C ARG A 131 14.03 -20.19 -3.07
N LYS A 132 13.51 -19.46 -2.09
CA LYS A 132 12.70 -18.25 -2.28
C LYS A 132 13.62 -17.05 -2.07
N MET A 133 13.96 -16.34 -3.14
CA MET A 133 14.76 -15.12 -3.06
C MET A 133 13.87 -13.89 -2.94
N PRO A 134 14.25 -12.91 -2.08
CA PRO A 134 13.53 -11.65 -1.98
C PRO A 134 13.68 -10.88 -3.29
N ASP A 135 12.56 -10.40 -3.82
CA ASP A 135 12.52 -9.59 -5.02
C ASP A 135 11.18 -8.84 -5.13
N CYS A 136 11.11 -7.90 -6.08
CA CYS A 136 9.91 -7.18 -6.45
C CYS A 136 9.66 -7.25 -7.96
N TYR A 137 8.40 -7.06 -8.33
CA TYR A 137 7.96 -6.83 -9.71
C TYR A 137 7.79 -5.33 -9.92
N SER A 138 8.09 -4.83 -11.11
CA SER A 138 7.74 -3.47 -11.51
C SER A 138 7.17 -3.39 -12.93
N TYR A 139 6.48 -2.29 -13.18
CA TYR A 139 6.21 -1.78 -14.51
C TYR A 139 6.58 -0.28 -14.56
N PRO A 140 7.34 0.19 -15.57
CA PRO A 140 8.08 -0.61 -16.53
C PRO A 140 9.12 -1.52 -15.84
N ALA A 141 9.64 -2.53 -16.53
CA ALA A 141 10.46 -3.58 -15.90
C ALA A 141 11.80 -3.03 -15.36
N GLU A 142 12.33 -2.00 -16.02
CA GLU A 142 13.59 -1.33 -15.69
C GLU A 142 13.53 -0.62 -14.33
N LEU A 143 12.34 -0.19 -13.90
CA LEU A 143 12.15 0.50 -12.63
C LEU A 143 12.58 -0.37 -11.43
N ARG A 144 12.40 -1.70 -11.52
CA ARG A 144 12.88 -2.65 -10.51
C ARG A 144 14.39 -2.55 -10.33
N ASP A 145 15.13 -2.56 -11.43
CA ASP A 145 16.59 -2.60 -11.40
C ASP A 145 17.17 -1.26 -10.92
N GLU A 146 16.56 -0.14 -11.34
CA GLU A 146 16.88 1.19 -10.85
C GLU A 146 16.67 1.32 -9.34
N LEU A 147 15.48 0.92 -8.86
CA LEU A 147 15.14 0.97 -7.43
C LEU A 147 16.06 0.09 -6.59
N GLN A 148 16.32 -1.15 -7.02
CA GLN A 148 17.18 -2.06 -6.25
C GLN A 148 18.66 -1.65 -6.30
N THR A 149 19.12 -1.00 -7.38
CA THR A 149 20.46 -0.41 -7.44
C THR A 149 20.59 0.75 -6.46
N LYS A 150 19.54 1.58 -6.33
CA LYS A 150 19.54 2.75 -5.46
C LYS A 150 19.34 2.41 -3.98
N LEU A 151 18.43 1.50 -3.67
CA LEU A 151 17.93 1.22 -2.32
C LEU A 151 18.38 -0.14 -1.77
N GLY A 152 19.03 -0.96 -2.60
CA GLY A 152 19.28 -2.36 -2.32
C GLY A 152 18.05 -3.25 -2.57
N THR A 153 18.23 -4.56 -2.42
CA THR A 153 17.18 -5.56 -2.62
C THR A 153 15.97 -5.30 -1.73
N PHE A 154 14.76 -5.41 -2.29
CA PHE A 154 13.53 -5.25 -1.52
C PHE A 154 13.50 -6.23 -0.32
N PRO A 155 13.31 -5.76 0.93
CA PRO A 155 13.38 -6.60 2.12
C PRO A 155 12.10 -7.43 2.34
N LEU A 156 11.78 -8.32 1.38
CA LEU A 156 10.54 -9.10 1.31
C LEU A 156 10.19 -9.85 2.60
N PHE A 157 11.19 -10.40 3.30
CA PHE A 157 10.96 -11.15 4.54
C PHE A 157 10.60 -10.27 5.75
N GLN A 158 10.70 -8.96 5.61
CA GLN A 158 10.24 -7.95 6.56
C GLN A 158 8.94 -7.28 6.12
N PHE A 159 8.35 -7.68 4.99
CA PHE A 159 7.14 -7.07 4.45
C PHE A 159 5.89 -7.47 5.24
N TRP A 160 5.79 -8.74 5.60
CA TRP A 160 4.63 -9.29 6.31
C TRP A 160 4.99 -10.56 7.08
N GLY A 161 4.21 -10.90 8.11
CA GLY A 161 4.38 -12.08 8.94
C GLY A 161 5.37 -11.90 10.12
N PRO A 162 5.85 -12.99 10.74
CA PRO A 162 6.65 -12.95 11.97
C PRO A 162 7.91 -12.08 11.94
N GLY A 163 8.50 -11.87 10.76
CA GLY A 163 9.67 -11.03 10.56
C GLY A 163 9.37 -9.56 10.22
N ALA A 164 8.10 -9.16 10.15
CA ALA A 164 7.69 -7.83 9.73
C ALA A 164 8.27 -6.74 10.64
N ASN A 165 8.80 -5.68 10.03
CA ASN A 165 9.31 -4.50 10.71
C ASN A 165 9.33 -3.29 9.76
N ILE A 166 9.88 -2.15 10.20
CA ILE A 166 9.82 -0.90 9.44
C ILE A 166 10.57 -0.95 8.10
N LYS A 167 11.53 -1.87 7.93
CA LYS A 167 12.43 -1.89 6.76
C LYS A 167 11.68 -1.94 5.42
N SER A 168 10.63 -2.76 5.33
CA SER A 168 9.83 -2.83 4.10
C SER A 168 9.05 -1.55 3.85
N SER A 169 8.39 -0.98 4.87
CA SER A 169 7.66 0.28 4.69
C SER A 169 8.61 1.43 4.34
N LYS A 170 9.79 1.47 4.95
CA LYS A 170 10.83 2.45 4.63
C LYS A 170 11.33 2.31 3.19
N TRP A 171 11.63 1.10 2.73
CA TRP A 171 12.01 0.85 1.34
C TRP A 171 10.90 1.29 0.37
N ILE A 172 9.63 1.02 0.68
CA ILE A 172 8.48 1.43 -0.13
C ILE A 172 8.35 2.95 -0.18
N ALA A 173 8.52 3.64 0.95
CA ALA A 173 8.49 5.10 1.02
C ALA A 173 9.61 5.73 0.18
N GLU A 174 10.85 5.27 0.35
CA GLU A 174 12.01 5.73 -0.43
C GLU A 174 11.85 5.46 -1.92
N ALA A 175 11.35 4.26 -2.30
CA ALA A 175 11.04 3.92 -3.67
C ALA A 175 9.98 4.83 -4.27
N SER A 176 8.93 5.13 -3.49
CA SER A 176 7.85 6.03 -3.94
C SER A 176 8.36 7.45 -4.18
N MET A 177 9.17 7.99 -3.27
CA MET A 177 9.78 9.33 -3.42
C MET A 177 10.73 9.37 -4.63
N TYR A 178 11.53 8.32 -4.84
CA TYR A 178 12.43 8.22 -5.98
C TYR A 178 11.67 8.15 -7.32
N THR A 179 10.65 7.28 -7.41
CA THR A 179 9.77 7.20 -8.59
C THR A 179 9.09 8.56 -8.85
N ASP A 180 8.72 9.29 -7.79
CA ASP A 180 8.13 10.61 -7.93
C ASP A 180 9.11 11.67 -8.46
N ASP A 181 10.37 11.65 -8.01
CA ASP A 181 11.42 12.52 -8.56
C ASP A 181 11.70 12.23 -10.03
N LEU A 182 11.66 10.96 -10.45
CA LEU A 182 11.89 10.56 -11.84
C LEU A 182 10.73 10.92 -12.77
N HIS A 183 9.50 10.73 -12.32
CA HIS A 183 8.34 10.70 -13.22
C HIS A 183 7.23 11.68 -12.88
N ASN A 184 7.24 12.24 -11.67
CA ASN A 184 6.25 13.20 -11.18
C ASN A 184 4.79 12.81 -11.50
N PRO A 185 4.32 11.61 -11.08
CA PRO A 185 2.97 11.14 -11.35
C PRO A 185 1.90 12.08 -10.76
N THR A 186 0.74 12.14 -11.41
CA THR A 186 -0.41 12.92 -10.93
C THR A 186 -1.08 12.25 -9.74
N LEU A 187 -1.15 10.91 -9.72
CA LEU A 187 -1.65 10.12 -8.59
C LEU A 187 -0.59 9.12 -8.13
N THR A 188 -0.25 9.12 -6.85
CA THR A 188 0.59 8.07 -6.25
C THR A 188 -0.19 7.35 -5.17
N LEU A 189 -0.28 6.02 -5.27
CA LEU A 189 -0.83 5.13 -4.25
C LEU A 189 0.34 4.43 -3.54
N ILE A 190 0.46 4.58 -2.23
CA ILE A 190 1.58 4.03 -1.42
C ILE A 190 0.99 3.13 -0.34
N TYR A 191 1.53 1.93 -0.17
CA TYR A 191 1.10 0.98 0.87
C TYR A 191 2.20 0.77 1.92
N LEU A 192 1.90 1.03 3.19
CA LEU A 192 2.82 0.88 4.32
C LEU A 192 2.34 -0.24 5.27
N PRO A 193 2.87 -1.48 5.14
CA PRO A 193 2.40 -2.64 5.90
C PRO A 193 2.81 -2.68 7.38
N HIS A 194 3.59 -1.70 7.86
CA HIS A 194 4.34 -1.81 9.13
C HIS A 194 3.50 -2.21 10.34
N LEU A 195 2.29 -1.65 10.47
CA LEU A 195 1.45 -1.84 11.64
C LEU A 195 0.62 -3.13 11.60
N ASP A 196 0.40 -3.73 10.43
CA ASP A 196 -0.55 -4.83 10.26
C ASP A 196 -0.21 -6.03 11.15
N TYR A 197 1.01 -6.55 11.03
CA TYR A 197 1.40 -7.75 11.77
C TYR A 197 1.56 -7.52 13.29
N CYS A 198 2.11 -6.37 13.71
CA CYS A 198 2.30 -6.11 15.14
C CYS A 198 0.95 -5.96 15.85
N LEU A 199 -0.03 -5.33 15.20
CA LEU A 199 -1.39 -5.22 15.70
C LEU A 199 -2.13 -6.56 15.69
N GLN A 200 -1.94 -7.42 14.68
CA GLN A 200 -2.49 -8.78 14.69
C GLN A 200 -1.90 -9.62 15.85
N LYS A 201 -0.61 -9.41 16.16
CA LYS A 201 0.10 -10.17 17.21
C LYS A 201 -0.22 -9.68 18.62
N PHE A 202 -0.33 -8.38 18.82
CA PHE A 202 -0.41 -7.77 20.17
C PHE A 202 -1.70 -6.99 20.43
N GLY A 203 -2.57 -6.85 19.42
CA GLY A 203 -3.73 -5.95 19.50
C GLY A 203 -3.29 -4.50 19.67
N THR A 204 -4.16 -3.71 20.31
CA THR A 204 -3.90 -2.30 20.62
C THR A 204 -3.18 -2.11 21.97
N ASP A 205 -2.38 -3.08 22.41
CA ASP A 205 -1.56 -2.97 23.61
C ASP A 205 -0.38 -2.02 23.35
N ILE A 206 -0.60 -0.74 23.63
CA ILE A 206 0.36 0.36 23.40
C ILE A 206 1.74 0.06 23.99
N SER A 207 1.82 -0.63 25.13
CA SER A 207 3.09 -0.98 25.76
C SER A 207 3.97 -1.88 24.88
N LYS A 208 3.34 -2.69 24.02
CA LYS A 208 4.02 -3.62 23.10
C LYS A 208 4.22 -3.08 21.69
N ILE A 209 3.41 -2.10 21.27
CA ILE A 209 3.45 -1.55 19.90
C ILE A 209 4.02 -0.13 19.82
N SER A 210 4.42 0.47 20.94
CA SER A 210 4.92 1.86 21.01
C SER A 210 6.08 2.16 20.07
N ILE A 211 6.99 1.20 19.87
CA ILE A 211 8.13 1.34 18.95
C ILE A 211 7.62 1.43 17.52
N GLN A 212 6.72 0.52 17.12
CA GLN A 212 6.17 0.47 15.77
C GLN A 212 5.35 1.72 15.43
N LEU A 213 4.62 2.25 16.42
CA LEU A 213 3.89 3.52 16.28
C LEU A 213 4.85 4.71 16.04
N LYS A 214 5.97 4.78 16.78
CA LYS A 214 6.98 5.84 16.57
C LYS A 214 7.67 5.69 15.22
N GLU A 215 7.99 4.46 14.82
CA GLU A 215 8.65 4.17 13.54
C GLU A 215 7.77 4.57 12.35
N ILE A 216 6.48 4.22 12.37
CA ILE A 216 5.57 4.62 11.28
C ILE A 216 5.27 6.11 11.29
N ASP A 217 5.13 6.74 12.47
CA ASP A 217 4.85 8.17 12.59
C ASP A 217 5.96 9.00 11.94
N ALA A 218 7.23 8.68 12.25
CA ALA A 218 8.39 9.33 11.65
C ALA A 218 8.47 9.09 10.13
N LEU A 219 8.16 7.88 9.67
CA LEU A 219 8.17 7.57 8.24
C LEU A 219 7.06 8.31 7.47
N VAL A 220 5.88 8.45 8.08
CA VAL A 220 4.77 9.20 7.49
C VAL A 220 5.09 10.69 7.48
N GLU A 221 5.71 11.23 8.53
CA GLU A 221 6.21 12.62 8.56
C GLU A 221 7.14 12.91 7.38
N GLU A 222 8.07 12.00 7.09
CA GLU A 222 9.00 12.10 5.96
C GLU A 222 8.26 12.16 4.62
N LEU A 223 7.35 11.22 4.37
CA LEU A 223 6.55 11.16 3.14
C LEU A 223 5.68 12.41 2.96
N VAL A 224 4.94 12.79 4.00
CA VAL A 224 4.05 13.96 3.96
C VAL A 224 4.87 15.21 3.67
N THR A 225 5.99 15.40 4.37
CA THR A 225 6.86 16.56 4.19
C THR A 225 7.44 16.61 2.77
N PHE A 226 7.85 15.47 2.22
CA PHE A 226 8.35 15.39 0.84
C PHE A 226 7.28 15.80 -0.18
N TYR A 227 6.08 15.24 -0.08
CA TYR A 227 5.03 15.47 -1.07
C TYR A 227 4.33 16.82 -0.91
N GLU A 228 4.22 17.37 0.31
CA GLU A 228 3.71 18.73 0.52
C GLU A 228 4.64 19.78 -0.09
N LYS A 229 5.98 19.58 -0.04
CA LYS A 229 6.96 20.44 -0.76
C LYS A 229 6.76 20.42 -2.28
N LYS A 230 6.19 19.34 -2.82
CA LYS A 230 5.83 19.21 -4.23
C LYS A 230 4.41 19.69 -4.55
N GLY A 231 3.73 20.32 -3.58
CA GLY A 231 2.35 20.81 -3.74
C GLY A 231 1.30 19.71 -3.91
N ALA A 232 1.60 18.47 -3.49
CA ALA A 232 0.64 17.38 -3.57
C ALA A 232 -0.46 17.50 -2.50
N LYS A 233 -1.67 17.09 -2.86
CA LYS A 233 -2.75 16.82 -1.91
C LYS A 233 -2.53 15.45 -1.28
N ILE A 234 -2.41 15.41 0.03
CA ILE A 234 -2.16 14.16 0.77
C ILE A 234 -3.46 13.59 1.32
N ILE A 235 -3.65 12.28 1.15
CA ILE A 235 -4.68 11.49 1.80
C ILE A 235 -3.97 10.42 2.64
N LEU A 236 -4.13 10.50 3.96
CA LEU A 236 -3.76 9.40 4.84
C LEU A 236 -4.97 8.47 4.94
N LEU A 237 -4.79 7.22 4.54
CA LEU A 237 -5.83 6.22 4.43
C LEU A 237 -5.49 5.04 5.35
N SER A 238 -6.52 4.36 5.85
CA SER A 238 -6.37 3.05 6.45
C SER A 238 -7.49 2.15 5.95
N GLU A 239 -7.17 0.87 5.78
CA GLU A 239 -8.11 -0.15 5.32
C GLU A 239 -9.11 -0.55 6.39
N TYR A 240 -8.59 -0.85 7.58
CA TYR A 240 -9.34 -1.36 8.73
C TYR A 240 -8.53 -1.17 10.01
N GLY A 241 -9.23 -1.15 11.15
CA GLY A 241 -8.61 -1.26 12.47
C GLY A 241 -8.54 -2.71 12.93
N ILE A 242 -7.61 -2.99 13.84
CA ILE A 242 -7.50 -4.30 14.51
C ILE A 242 -7.90 -4.11 15.97
N ALA A 243 -8.84 -4.95 16.44
CA ALA A 243 -9.37 -4.93 17.80
C ALA A 243 -9.54 -6.36 18.35
N PRO A 244 -9.51 -6.56 19.68
CA PRO A 244 -9.77 -7.86 20.33
C PRO A 244 -11.18 -8.41 20.09
#